data_AF-A0A2T7TK88-F1
#
_entry.id   AF-A0A2T7TK88-F1
#
_cell.length_a   1.000
_cell.length_b   1.000
_cell.length_c   1.000
_cell.angle_alpha   90.00
_cell.angle_beta   90.00
_cell.angle_gamma   90.00
#
_symmetry.space_group_name_H-M   'P 1'
#
loop_
_entity.id
_entity.type
_entity.pdbx_description
1 polymer ?
#
loop_
_entity_poly.entity_id
_entity_poly.type
_entity_poly.pdbx_seq_one_letter_code
_entity_poly.pdbx_strand_id
1 'polypeptide(L)'
;MRLKIAVPALVIGALLMLLGIGQLTFWSPPETVTASVPAGSEAGPVTVIDAGAKAPDADDVDITVRSEGTFTLAVGRAGDVDAWVGDAAHLRVTAIAEEGLETTFTEGEETVPNPSGSDLWTSEETADGSVTYRWLDPAEGDWSILLAADGENPAPTDISVTWPNEATTGWAVPLIVIGALAIVLGIALFFVTPKRNRPAAEGSRAHQRRMETRKKPKRAGGASFGAAVVVAGLTVSGAGLAHASTSDPSSVPSPDPSSDPSSTASATSEAADEPAPPVLLESQLERILASVATVVAEGDAASDAELLEPRVAEAALALRTANYDVRSQASDVPEPTPVAAEPVLTTMVSSETSWPRTVVALTQSDENPVPHALVLVQADPRSNYQLSAAIQMLPGTTFPASDGAAGVAEVPVDIAGELALAPQDAMDAIADFLSEPDGDNAETFEANSFADAITSFQADVVADPGNDSADITFVHESEQDFTHALSTSDGGAMVFGYLNHTYSSVPRGAGDSIDLDGTVYESLTGETSTDEGIDVRYGEAVMMYVPPAGSDERIRVIGAAQQLLSAELR
;
A
#
# COMPACT_ATOMS: atom_id res chain seq x y z
N MET A 1 21.47 71.91 19.03
CA MET A 1 21.81 70.47 18.91
C MET A 1 20.57 69.57 18.97
N ARG A 2 19.49 69.90 19.70
CA ARG A 2 18.26 69.07 19.82
C ARG A 2 17.58 68.73 18.49
N LEU A 3 17.30 69.74 17.67
CA LEU A 3 16.71 69.55 16.34
C LEU A 3 17.61 68.74 15.40
N LYS A 4 18.94 68.80 15.59
CA LYS A 4 19.93 68.13 14.73
C LYS A 4 20.00 66.61 14.98
N ILE A 5 19.41 66.11 16.07
CA ILE A 5 19.44 64.68 16.46
C ILE A 5 18.03 64.08 16.48
N ALA A 6 17.02 64.85 16.92
CA ALA A 6 15.63 64.39 16.94
C ALA A 6 15.04 64.17 15.54
N VAL A 7 15.36 65.05 14.58
CA VAL A 7 14.86 64.92 13.19
C VAL A 7 15.43 63.68 12.49
N PRO A 8 16.76 63.41 12.53
CA PRO A 8 17.31 62.17 11.99
C PRO A 8 16.73 60.90 12.66
N ALA A 9 16.54 60.89 13.98
CA ALA A 9 15.99 59.73 14.67
C ALA A 9 14.54 59.42 14.25
N LEU A 10 13.71 60.46 14.07
CA LEU A 10 12.35 60.32 13.54
C LEU A 10 12.34 59.81 12.10
N VAL A 11 13.21 60.36 11.24
CA VAL A 11 13.30 59.95 9.84
C VAL A 11 13.80 58.50 9.72
N ILE A 12 14.83 58.13 10.47
CA ILE A 12 15.35 56.76 10.51
C ILE A 12 14.29 55.81 11.06
N GLY A 13 13.60 56.18 12.13
CA GLY A 13 12.53 55.35 12.70
C GLY A 13 11.38 55.12 11.72
N ALA A 14 10.96 56.18 11.01
CA ALA A 14 9.95 56.08 9.96
C ALA A 14 10.44 55.22 8.78
N LEU A 15 11.69 55.35 8.36
CA LEU A 15 12.27 54.53 7.29
C LEU A 15 12.37 53.04 7.68
N LEU A 16 12.82 52.72 8.89
CA LEU A 16 12.90 51.34 9.38
C LEU A 16 11.51 50.71 9.51
N MET A 17 10.53 51.47 9.99
CA MET A 17 9.15 51.02 10.07
C MET A 17 8.54 50.79 8.68
N LEU A 18 8.78 51.69 7.71
CA LEU A 18 8.38 51.49 6.32
C LEU A 18 9.09 50.30 5.68
N LEU A 19 10.37 50.07 5.98
CA LEU A 19 11.12 48.90 5.48
C LEU A 19 10.52 47.60 6.00
N GLY A 20 10.23 47.53 7.30
CA GLY A 20 9.61 46.35 7.92
C GLY A 20 8.17 46.11 7.46
N ILE A 21 7.36 47.16 7.28
CA ILE A 21 6.02 47.04 6.66
C ILE A 21 6.13 46.59 5.21
N GLY A 22 7.10 47.14 4.46
CA GLY A 22 7.37 46.73 3.08
C GLY A 22 7.69 45.25 2.98
N GLN A 23 8.50 44.72 3.90
CA GLN A 23 8.83 43.29 4.00
C GLN A 23 7.61 42.38 4.25
N LEU A 24 6.55 42.89 4.89
CA LEU A 24 5.30 42.14 5.12
C LEU A 24 4.24 42.33 4.04
N THR A 25 4.48 43.21 3.06
CA THR A 25 3.45 43.59 2.08
C THR A 25 3.98 43.46 0.65
N PHE A 26 4.78 44.41 0.21
CA PHE A 26 5.32 44.46 -1.16
C PHE A 26 6.49 43.50 -1.40
N TRP A 27 7.22 43.14 -0.34
CA TRP A 27 8.33 42.19 -0.40
C TRP A 27 8.05 40.95 0.45
N SER A 28 6.78 40.65 0.71
CA SER A 28 6.42 39.36 1.28
C SER A 28 6.83 38.27 0.29
N PRO A 29 7.44 37.18 0.76
CA PRO A 29 7.53 35.96 -0.04
C PRO A 29 6.13 35.56 -0.54
N PRO A 30 6.04 34.93 -1.73
CA PRO A 30 4.77 34.40 -2.22
C PRO A 30 4.23 33.37 -1.23
N GLU A 31 2.90 33.23 -1.12
CA GLU A 31 2.27 32.28 -0.20
C GLU A 31 2.51 30.82 -0.60
N THR A 32 2.80 30.57 -1.88
CA THR A 32 3.12 29.26 -2.43
C THR A 32 4.39 29.31 -3.26
N VAL A 33 5.06 28.17 -3.36
CA VAL A 33 6.14 27.92 -4.31
C VAL A 33 5.65 26.90 -5.32
N THR A 34 5.97 27.12 -6.59
CA THR A 34 5.64 26.21 -7.68
C THR A 34 6.92 25.81 -8.40
N ALA A 35 7.14 24.51 -8.54
CA ALA A 35 8.17 23.95 -9.42
C ALA A 35 7.50 23.26 -10.62
N SER A 36 8.11 23.37 -11.80
CA SER A 36 7.59 22.79 -13.04
C SER A 36 8.63 21.91 -13.71
N VAL A 37 8.16 20.90 -14.45
CA VAL A 37 9.01 20.11 -15.35
C VAL A 37 9.63 21.03 -16.42
N PRO A 38 10.91 20.85 -16.78
CA PRO A 38 11.56 21.65 -17.82
C PRO A 38 10.82 21.55 -19.17
N ALA A 39 10.63 22.70 -19.82
CA ALA A 39 9.98 22.75 -21.12
C ALA A 39 10.80 21.98 -22.18
N GLY A 40 10.11 21.16 -22.98
CA GLY A 40 10.75 20.32 -24.00
C GLY A 40 11.41 19.05 -23.45
N SER A 41 11.05 18.63 -22.24
CA SER A 41 11.37 17.28 -21.74
C SER A 41 10.85 16.22 -22.71
N GLU A 42 11.61 15.14 -22.86
CA GLU A 42 11.23 14.01 -23.70
C GLU A 42 10.03 13.28 -23.10
N ALA A 43 9.11 12.83 -23.96
CA ALA A 43 7.87 12.19 -23.56
C ALA A 43 7.90 10.72 -23.98
N GLY A 44 7.60 9.82 -23.04
CA GLY A 44 7.36 8.40 -23.30
C GLY A 44 5.87 8.09 -23.26
N PRO A 45 5.48 6.81 -23.45
CA PRO A 45 4.10 6.35 -23.24
C PRO A 45 3.60 6.59 -21.81
N VAL A 46 4.49 6.74 -20.82
CA VAL A 46 4.16 7.04 -19.43
C VAL A 46 5.10 8.07 -18.79
N THR A 47 4.57 8.81 -17.80
CA THR A 47 5.33 9.70 -16.92
C THR A 47 5.13 9.28 -15.48
N VAL A 48 6.20 9.15 -14.70
CA VAL A 48 6.17 8.78 -13.27
C VAL A 48 6.58 9.99 -12.43
N ILE A 49 5.83 10.28 -11.37
CA ILE A 49 6.18 11.29 -10.37
C ILE A 49 6.49 10.56 -9.06
N ASP A 50 7.76 10.59 -8.65
CA ASP A 50 8.24 9.90 -7.45
C ASP A 50 7.93 10.70 -6.17
N ALA A 51 7.97 10.04 -5.02
CA ALA A 51 7.79 10.69 -3.72
C ALA A 51 8.79 11.84 -3.47
N GLY A 52 10.00 11.76 -4.03
CA GLY A 52 11.01 12.82 -3.95
C GLY A 52 10.61 14.14 -4.61
N ALA A 53 9.60 14.12 -5.49
CA ALA A 53 9.01 15.33 -6.07
C ALA A 53 8.07 16.09 -5.10
N LYS A 54 7.93 15.61 -3.85
CA LYS A 54 7.29 16.36 -2.76
C LYS A 54 8.30 17.26 -2.04
N ALA A 55 7.84 18.39 -1.54
CA ALA A 55 8.69 19.24 -0.71
C ALA A 55 8.97 18.52 0.64
N PRO A 56 10.22 18.51 1.15
CA PRO A 56 10.61 17.69 2.31
C PRO A 56 9.81 17.91 3.59
N ASP A 57 9.24 19.11 3.76
CA ASP A 57 8.49 19.53 4.95
C ASP A 57 6.99 19.74 4.66
N ALA A 58 6.50 19.37 3.47
CA ALA A 58 5.09 19.54 3.09
C ALA A 58 4.33 18.22 3.26
N ASP A 59 3.36 18.22 4.20
CA ASP A 59 2.43 17.10 4.39
C ASP A 59 1.52 16.87 3.18
N ASP A 60 1.26 17.93 2.40
CA ASP A 60 0.45 17.89 1.19
C ASP A 60 0.98 18.82 0.10
N VAL A 61 0.89 18.38 -1.16
CA VAL A 61 1.25 19.16 -2.34
C VAL A 61 0.15 19.12 -3.39
N ASP A 62 -0.04 20.23 -4.11
CA ASP A 62 -0.94 20.29 -5.25
C ASP A 62 -0.16 20.01 -6.53
N ILE A 63 -0.51 18.95 -7.25
CA ILE A 63 0.06 18.60 -8.54
C ILE A 63 -0.91 19.05 -9.63
N THR A 64 -0.48 19.98 -10.47
CA THR A 64 -1.22 20.34 -11.68
C THR A 64 -0.58 19.70 -12.89
N VAL A 65 -1.37 18.89 -13.60
CA VAL A 65 -0.99 18.27 -14.88
C VAL A 65 -1.82 18.90 -15.99
N ARG A 66 -1.18 19.17 -17.13
CA ARG A 66 -1.83 19.65 -18.36
C ARG A 66 -1.46 18.74 -19.53
N SER A 67 -2.44 18.50 -20.39
CA SER A 67 -2.31 17.68 -21.59
C SER A 67 -3.18 18.26 -22.71
N GLU A 68 -2.86 17.97 -23.97
CA GLU A 68 -3.71 18.35 -25.10
C GLU A 68 -4.93 17.44 -25.28
N GLY A 69 -4.98 16.31 -24.56
CA GLY A 69 -6.08 15.33 -24.63
C GLY A 69 -6.43 14.72 -23.28
N THR A 70 -7.15 13.61 -23.34
CA THR A 70 -7.51 12.81 -22.16
C THR A 70 -6.29 12.04 -21.65
N PHE A 71 -6.13 12.00 -20.33
CA PHE A 71 -5.10 11.21 -19.66
C PHE A 71 -5.62 10.67 -18.33
N THR A 72 -4.97 9.61 -17.86
CA THR A 72 -5.19 9.00 -16.56
C THR A 72 -4.07 9.36 -15.62
N LEU A 73 -4.45 9.74 -14.40
CA LEU A 73 -3.58 9.86 -13.24
C LEU A 73 -3.89 8.71 -12.29
N ALA A 74 -2.89 7.88 -12.02
CA ALA A 74 -3.01 6.72 -11.14
C ALA A 74 -1.98 6.81 -10.00
N VAL A 75 -2.43 6.59 -8.77
CA VAL A 75 -1.58 6.59 -7.57
C VAL A 75 -1.38 5.14 -7.15
N GLY A 76 -0.13 4.72 -7.00
CA GLY A 76 0.24 3.39 -6.53
C GLY A 76 1.47 3.44 -5.63
N ARG A 77 1.79 2.32 -4.97
CA ARG A 77 3.06 2.19 -4.27
C ARG A 77 4.20 2.31 -5.28
N ALA A 78 5.31 2.92 -4.88
CA ALA A 78 6.44 3.16 -5.79
C ALA A 78 6.93 1.87 -6.48
N GLY A 79 7.09 0.78 -5.73
CA GLY A 79 7.48 -0.51 -6.29
C GLY A 79 6.47 -1.13 -7.25
N ASP A 80 5.17 -0.89 -7.05
CA ASP A 80 4.11 -1.37 -7.95
C ASP A 80 4.06 -0.56 -9.24
N VAL A 81 4.24 0.76 -9.13
CA VAL A 81 4.37 1.65 -10.30
C VAL A 81 5.60 1.28 -11.12
N ASP A 82 6.74 1.07 -10.47
CA ASP A 82 7.99 0.67 -11.14
C ASP A 82 7.84 -0.67 -11.86
N ALA A 83 7.22 -1.65 -11.22
CA ALA A 83 6.99 -2.97 -11.83
C ALA A 83 5.98 -2.92 -12.99
N TRP A 84 4.93 -2.10 -12.87
CA TRP A 84 3.97 -1.90 -13.97
C TRP A 84 4.62 -1.23 -15.18
N VAL A 85 5.45 -0.21 -14.94
CA VAL A 85 6.23 0.50 -15.98
C VAL A 85 7.20 -0.47 -16.65
N GLY A 86 7.98 -1.23 -15.88
CA GLY A 86 8.92 -2.22 -16.40
C GLY A 86 9.95 -1.60 -17.33
N ASP A 87 10.12 -2.20 -18.52
CA ASP A 87 11.08 -1.77 -19.55
C ASP A 87 10.53 -0.67 -20.48
N ALA A 88 9.40 -0.05 -20.15
CA ALA A 88 8.79 1.00 -20.97
C ALA A 88 9.63 2.28 -21.01
N ALA A 89 9.60 2.98 -22.13
CA ALA A 89 10.13 4.34 -22.20
C ALA A 89 9.31 5.26 -21.28
N HIS A 90 9.97 6.05 -20.43
CA HIS A 90 9.25 6.89 -19.47
C HIS A 90 10.03 8.13 -19.04
N LEU A 91 9.29 9.20 -18.76
CA LEU A 91 9.82 10.37 -18.05
C LEU A 91 9.59 10.16 -16.55
N ARG A 92 10.64 10.28 -15.73
CA ARG A 92 10.53 10.22 -14.27
C ARG A 92 10.83 11.58 -13.65
N VAL A 93 9.94 12.07 -12.80
CA VAL A 93 10.10 13.30 -12.01
C VAL A 93 10.57 12.88 -10.62
N THR A 94 11.84 13.13 -10.33
CA THR A 94 12.56 12.49 -9.20
C THR A 94 12.64 13.38 -7.96
N ALA A 95 12.82 14.70 -8.15
CA ALA A 95 13.06 15.63 -7.06
C ALA A 95 12.65 17.06 -7.40
N ILE A 96 12.56 17.91 -6.37
CA ILE A 96 12.49 19.37 -6.51
C ILE A 96 13.91 19.95 -6.41
N ALA A 97 14.34 20.72 -7.42
CA ALA A 97 15.58 21.48 -7.44
C ALA A 97 15.33 23.00 -7.44
N GLU A 98 16.42 23.79 -7.33
CA GLU A 98 16.34 25.26 -7.32
C GLU A 98 15.72 25.85 -8.60
N GLU A 99 15.95 25.20 -9.76
CA GLU A 99 15.51 25.68 -11.08
C GLU A 99 14.18 25.07 -11.55
N GLY A 100 13.56 24.16 -10.77
CA GLY A 100 12.33 23.46 -11.15
C GLY A 100 12.33 21.99 -10.68
N LEU A 101 11.58 21.13 -11.36
CA LEU A 101 11.58 19.70 -11.07
C LEU A 101 12.73 19.00 -11.81
N GLU A 102 13.43 18.10 -11.12
CA GLU A 102 14.45 17.25 -11.71
C GLU A 102 13.81 16.07 -12.42
N THR A 103 14.11 15.90 -13.70
CA THR A 103 13.56 14.84 -14.53
C THR A 103 14.65 13.97 -15.15
N THR A 104 14.35 12.68 -15.31
CA THR A 104 15.19 11.71 -16.01
C THR A 104 14.32 10.99 -17.03
N PHE A 105 14.76 10.93 -18.28
CA PHE A 105 14.11 10.12 -19.30
C PHE A 105 14.84 8.78 -19.47
N THR A 106 14.08 7.69 -19.51
CA THR A 106 14.59 6.35 -19.75
C THR A 106 14.07 5.87 -21.10
N GLU A 107 14.98 5.48 -22.00
CA GLU A 107 14.61 4.82 -23.26
C GLU A 107 14.13 3.39 -23.00
N GLY A 108 13.18 2.90 -23.79
CA GLY A 108 12.54 1.61 -23.57
C GLY A 108 11.45 1.32 -24.61
N GLU A 109 10.49 0.46 -24.26
CA GLU A 109 9.34 0.16 -25.11
C GLU A 109 8.49 1.43 -25.33
N GLU A 110 8.20 1.77 -26.59
CA GLU A 110 7.47 3.00 -26.93
C GLU A 110 5.95 2.89 -26.72
N THR A 111 5.46 1.69 -26.40
CA THR A 111 4.03 1.42 -26.16
C THR A 111 3.85 0.49 -24.98
N VAL A 112 2.85 0.74 -24.16
CA VAL A 112 2.43 -0.11 -23.04
C VAL A 112 0.92 -0.35 -23.08
N PRO A 113 0.41 -1.40 -22.40
CA PRO A 113 -1.02 -1.52 -22.16
C PRO A 113 -1.58 -0.29 -21.44
N ASN A 114 -2.86 0.01 -21.64
CA ASN A 114 -3.51 1.11 -20.94
C ASN A 114 -3.49 0.84 -19.41
N PRO A 115 -2.95 1.74 -18.57
CA PRO A 115 -2.92 1.55 -17.13
C PRO A 115 -4.30 1.64 -16.47
N SER A 116 -5.30 2.23 -17.13
CA SER A 116 -6.61 2.44 -16.50
C SER A 116 -7.29 1.14 -16.07
N GLY A 117 -7.85 1.16 -14.87
CA GLY A 117 -8.56 0.02 -14.29
C GLY A 117 -7.67 -1.08 -13.72
N SER A 118 -6.37 -0.80 -13.52
CA SER A 118 -5.47 -1.71 -12.81
C SER A 118 -5.79 -1.75 -11.31
N ASP A 119 -5.70 -2.94 -10.72
CA ASP A 119 -5.89 -3.14 -9.30
C ASP A 119 -4.74 -2.62 -8.43
N LEU A 120 -3.55 -2.42 -9.03
CA LEU A 120 -2.39 -1.82 -8.36
C LEU A 120 -2.66 -0.39 -7.90
N TRP A 121 -3.59 0.31 -8.56
CA TRP A 121 -3.89 1.70 -8.24
C TRP A 121 -4.78 1.81 -7.01
N THR A 122 -4.33 2.60 -6.05
CA THR A 122 -5.11 2.97 -4.88
C THR A 122 -6.16 4.03 -5.22
N SER A 123 -5.82 4.95 -6.12
CA SER A 123 -6.76 5.91 -6.69
C SER A 123 -6.43 6.20 -8.14
N GLU A 124 -7.46 6.37 -8.95
CA GLU A 124 -7.35 6.70 -10.37
C GLU A 124 -8.29 7.87 -10.69
N GLU A 125 -7.80 8.82 -11.50
CA GLU A 125 -8.59 9.95 -12.01
C GLU A 125 -8.32 10.15 -13.50
N THR A 126 -9.36 10.09 -14.32
CA THR A 126 -9.29 10.44 -15.74
C THR A 126 -9.65 11.91 -15.92
N ALA A 127 -8.80 12.66 -16.62
CA ALA A 127 -8.99 14.08 -16.87
C ALA A 127 -8.82 14.43 -18.36
N ASP A 128 -9.54 15.44 -18.81
CA ASP A 128 -9.42 16.01 -20.15
C ASP A 128 -8.79 17.41 -20.06
N GLY A 129 -7.61 17.58 -20.64
CA GLY A 129 -6.92 18.88 -20.71
C GLY A 129 -6.12 19.26 -19.47
N SER A 130 -6.72 19.29 -18.27
CA SER A 130 -5.98 19.62 -17.04
C SER A 130 -6.65 19.10 -15.77
N VAL A 131 -5.83 18.65 -14.82
CA VAL A 131 -6.26 18.28 -13.46
C VAL A 131 -5.36 18.95 -12.43
N THR A 132 -5.91 19.28 -11.26
CA THR A 132 -5.12 19.62 -10.07
C THR A 132 -5.46 18.61 -9.00
N TYR A 133 -4.49 17.76 -8.68
CA TYR A 133 -4.61 16.67 -7.73
C TYR A 133 -3.87 17.02 -6.44
N ARG A 134 -4.59 16.97 -5.31
CA ARG A 134 -4.00 17.11 -3.98
C ARG A 134 -3.36 15.78 -3.61
N TRP A 135 -2.03 15.71 -3.60
CA TRP A 135 -1.33 14.47 -3.26
C TRP A 135 -1.21 14.30 -1.76
N LEU A 136 -1.91 13.30 -1.24
CA LEU A 136 -1.82 12.79 0.12
C LEU A 136 -1.41 11.31 0.05
N ASP A 137 -0.51 10.88 0.94
CA ASP A 137 -0.11 9.47 0.98
C ASP A 137 -1.25 8.62 1.56
N PRO A 138 -1.75 7.61 0.83
CA PRO A 138 -2.86 6.78 1.29
C PRO A 138 -2.57 6.00 2.58
N ALA A 139 -1.33 5.59 2.78
CA ALA A 139 -0.84 4.93 3.99
C ALA A 139 0.68 5.14 4.13
N GLU A 140 1.31 4.52 5.14
CA GLU A 140 2.76 4.52 5.28
C GLU A 140 3.45 3.83 4.09
N GLY A 141 4.62 4.34 3.71
CA GLY A 141 5.44 3.87 2.59
C GLY A 141 5.64 4.91 1.49
N ASP A 142 6.41 4.53 0.47
CA ASP A 142 6.69 5.37 -0.69
C ASP A 142 5.60 5.21 -1.76
N TRP A 143 5.04 6.34 -2.19
CA TRP A 143 3.98 6.39 -3.21
C TRP A 143 4.48 7.11 -4.45
N SER A 144 3.91 6.76 -5.60
CA SER A 144 4.22 7.41 -6.87
C SER A 144 2.97 7.59 -7.70
N ILE A 145 3.02 8.55 -8.61
CA ILE A 145 1.92 8.83 -9.53
C ILE A 145 2.35 8.46 -10.93
N LEU A 146 1.59 7.59 -11.57
CA LEU A 146 1.70 7.25 -12.97
C LEU A 146 0.73 8.13 -13.77
N LEU A 147 1.24 8.76 -14.83
CA LEU A 147 0.47 9.49 -15.82
C LEU A 147 0.60 8.79 -17.17
N ALA A 148 -0.53 8.55 -17.83
CA ALA A 148 -0.54 8.00 -19.18
C ALA A 148 -1.75 8.54 -19.96
N ALA A 149 -1.63 8.63 -21.28
CA ALA A 149 -2.79 8.87 -22.13
C ALA A 149 -3.58 7.56 -22.28
N ASP A 150 -3.11 6.69 -23.16
CA ASP A 150 -3.66 5.35 -23.43
C ASP A 150 -2.57 4.27 -23.48
N GLY A 151 -1.31 4.66 -23.25
CA GLY A 151 -0.13 3.80 -23.36
C GLY A 151 0.51 3.76 -24.75
N GLU A 152 -0.13 4.37 -25.77
CA GLU A 152 0.42 4.50 -27.13
C GLU A 152 0.81 5.95 -27.45
N ASN A 153 -0.02 6.91 -27.00
CA ASN A 153 0.23 8.33 -27.14
C ASN A 153 1.17 8.85 -26.03
N PRO A 154 1.93 9.92 -26.30
CA PRO A 154 2.86 10.47 -25.32
C PRO A 154 2.13 10.89 -24.04
N ALA A 155 2.65 10.48 -22.90
CA ALA A 155 2.14 10.88 -21.60
C ALA A 155 2.32 12.38 -21.37
N PRO A 156 1.49 13.00 -20.50
CA PRO A 156 1.63 14.39 -20.14
C PRO A 156 3.01 14.71 -19.54
N THR A 157 3.63 15.79 -20.01
CA THR A 157 4.91 16.31 -19.49
C THR A 157 4.80 17.73 -18.91
N ASP A 158 3.67 18.43 -19.12
CA ASP A 158 3.40 19.74 -18.49
C ASP A 158 2.87 19.50 -17.06
N ILE A 159 3.81 19.34 -16.14
CA ILE A 159 3.56 19.02 -14.73
C ILE A 159 4.15 20.12 -13.87
N SER A 160 3.38 20.53 -12.86
CA SER A 160 3.83 21.46 -11.84
C SER A 160 3.39 21.00 -10.45
N VAL A 161 4.28 21.12 -9.48
CA VAL A 161 4.02 20.84 -8.06
C VAL A 161 4.01 22.17 -7.32
N THR A 162 2.96 22.41 -6.53
CA THR A 162 2.76 23.64 -5.75
C THR A 162 2.58 23.31 -4.29
N TRP A 163 3.29 24.02 -3.41
CA TRP A 163 3.23 23.83 -1.96
C TRP A 163 3.26 25.16 -1.19
N PRO A 164 2.85 25.19 0.09
CA PRO A 164 2.92 26.39 0.92
C PRO A 164 4.36 26.87 1.11
N ASN A 165 4.58 28.18 1.06
CA ASN A 165 5.89 28.78 1.31
C ASN A 165 6.08 29.13 2.79
N GLU A 166 7.01 28.44 3.46
CA GLU A 166 7.32 28.71 4.86
C GLU A 166 8.35 29.84 5.09
N ALA A 167 8.78 30.53 4.03
CA ALA A 167 9.74 31.62 4.15
C ALA A 167 9.24 32.73 5.08
N THR A 168 9.91 32.91 6.23
CA THR A 168 9.55 33.95 7.20
C THR A 168 10.33 35.24 6.97
N THR A 169 9.65 36.38 7.10
CA THR A 169 10.31 37.70 7.12
C THR A 169 10.82 38.04 8.52
N GLY A 170 11.82 37.28 8.99
CA GLY A 170 12.34 37.35 10.37
C GLY A 170 12.81 38.75 10.84
N TRP A 171 13.18 39.65 9.92
CA TRP A 171 13.59 41.02 10.22
C TRP A 171 12.45 42.05 10.25
N ALA A 172 11.28 41.73 9.70
CA ALA A 172 10.21 42.70 9.57
C ALA A 172 9.72 43.20 10.94
N VAL A 173 9.45 42.29 11.89
CA VAL A 173 8.99 42.64 13.24
C VAL A 173 10.06 43.40 14.03
N PRO A 174 11.34 42.97 14.09
CA PRO A 174 12.41 43.76 14.70
C PRO A 174 12.54 45.17 14.11
N LEU A 175 12.48 45.33 12.77
CA LEU A 175 12.60 46.63 12.12
C LEU A 175 11.44 47.57 12.46
N ILE A 176 10.22 47.04 12.52
CA ILE A 176 9.03 47.79 12.94
C ILE A 176 9.16 48.23 14.40
N VAL A 177 9.58 47.33 15.30
CA VAL A 177 9.75 47.64 16.73
C VAL A 177 10.86 48.66 16.95
N ILE A 178 12.02 48.48 16.32
CA ILE A 178 13.15 49.44 16.40
C ILE A 178 12.73 50.79 15.81
N GLY A 179 12.01 50.78 14.68
CA GLY A 179 11.47 51.98 14.05
C GLY A 179 10.51 52.75 14.97
N ALA A 180 9.55 52.05 15.57
CA ALA A 180 8.61 52.62 16.53
C ALA A 180 9.31 53.19 17.77
N LEU A 181 10.28 52.47 18.33
CA LEU A 181 11.09 52.94 19.47
C LEU A 181 11.91 54.19 19.12
N ALA A 182 12.50 54.25 17.92
CA ALA A 182 13.25 55.41 17.44
C ALA A 182 12.36 56.64 17.24
N ILE A 183 11.12 56.46 16.75
CA ILE A 183 10.12 57.52 16.64
C ILE A 183 9.75 58.04 18.04
N VAL A 184 9.43 57.14 18.99
CA VAL A 184 9.10 57.51 20.38
C VAL A 184 10.27 58.26 21.04
N LEU A 185 11.50 57.80 20.86
CA LEU A 185 12.71 58.46 21.37
C LEU A 185 12.90 59.85 20.75
N GLY A 186 12.70 59.97 19.43
CA GLY A 186 12.75 61.25 18.72
C GLY A 186 11.72 62.25 19.23
N ILE A 187 10.48 61.80 19.50
CA ILE A 187 9.41 62.61 20.11
C ILE A 187 9.80 63.01 21.54
N ALA A 188 10.27 62.08 22.37
CA ALA A 188 10.68 62.38 23.74
C ALA A 188 11.79 63.44 23.80
N LEU A 189 12.81 63.33 22.94
CA LEU A 189 13.90 64.31 22.82
C LEU A 189 13.42 65.70 22.35
N PHE A 190 12.29 65.77 21.66
CA PHE A 190 11.66 67.02 21.24
C PHE A 190 10.99 67.74 22.41
N PHE A 191 10.36 67.00 23.34
CA PHE A 191 9.57 67.58 24.45
C PHE A 191 10.34 67.71 25.78
N VAL A 192 11.47 67.02 25.99
CA VAL A 192 12.26 67.14 27.22
C VAL A 192 13.02 68.48 27.27
N THR A 193 12.67 69.35 28.23
CA THR A 193 13.41 70.57 28.55
C THR A 193 14.50 70.28 29.58
N PRO A 194 15.78 70.65 29.33
CA PRO A 194 16.81 70.48 30.35
C PRO A 194 16.59 71.49 31.47
N LYS A 195 16.56 71.01 32.70
CA LYS A 195 16.66 71.85 33.90
C LYS A 195 18.02 72.55 33.86
N ARG A 196 18.03 73.84 33.55
CA ARG A 196 19.23 74.68 33.58
C ARG A 196 19.58 74.91 35.04
N ASN A 197 20.49 74.12 35.61
CA ASN A 197 21.06 74.40 36.92
C ASN A 197 21.76 75.77 36.85
N ARG A 198 21.16 76.77 37.50
CA ARG A 198 21.80 78.05 37.78
C ARG A 198 22.85 77.82 38.88
N PRO A 199 24.11 78.25 38.72
CA PRO A 199 25.04 78.26 39.83
C PRO A 199 24.55 79.25 40.90
N ALA A 200 24.51 78.79 42.15
CA ALA A 200 24.22 79.61 43.30
C ALA A 200 25.30 80.70 43.43
N ALA A 201 24.87 81.96 43.50
CA ALA A 201 25.70 83.03 43.99
C ALA A 201 25.79 82.89 45.51
N GLU A 202 26.98 82.88 46.09
CA GLU A 202 27.11 82.99 47.53
C GLU A 202 28.36 83.78 47.92
N GLY A 203 28.13 85.07 48.19
CA GLY A 203 28.91 85.80 49.17
C GLY A 203 28.16 85.77 50.50
N SER A 204 28.39 84.75 51.33
CA SER A 204 28.49 84.97 52.79
C SER A 204 29.14 83.77 53.52
N ARG A 205 30.26 84.07 54.16
CA ARG A 205 30.85 83.49 55.38
C ARG A 205 30.64 81.99 55.66
N ALA A 206 31.28 81.14 54.86
CA ALA A 206 31.78 79.84 55.33
C ALA A 206 33.19 79.52 54.80
N HIS A 207 33.97 80.55 54.45
CA HIS A 207 35.37 80.44 54.03
C HIS A 207 36.37 80.40 55.22
N GLN A 208 35.96 79.95 56.41
CA GLN A 208 36.88 79.84 57.56
C GLN A 208 36.60 78.60 58.42
N ARG A 209 37.17 77.47 58.01
CA ARG A 209 37.72 76.38 58.84
C ARG A 209 38.38 75.40 57.87
N ARG A 210 39.53 75.78 57.31
CA ARG A 210 40.87 75.43 57.81
C ARG A 210 40.95 73.98 58.26
N MET A 211 41.46 73.16 57.34
CA MET A 211 42.55 72.21 57.56
C MET A 211 42.79 71.78 59.02
N GLU A 212 42.51 70.51 59.28
CA GLU A 212 43.46 69.49 59.73
C GLU A 212 42.79 68.54 60.72
N THR A 213 42.67 67.27 60.35
CA THR A 213 43.29 66.16 61.10
C THR A 213 43.12 64.84 60.35
N ARG A 214 44.11 63.99 60.56
CA ARG A 214 44.60 62.91 59.70
C ARG A 214 44.36 61.56 60.39
N LYS A 215 44.13 60.52 59.57
CA LYS A 215 44.38 59.06 59.76
C LYS A 215 43.19 58.11 60.06
N LYS A 216 43.00 57.24 59.06
CA LYS A 216 42.52 55.83 58.88
C LYS A 216 42.54 54.89 60.12
N PRO A 217 41.90 53.67 60.12
CA PRO A 217 41.60 52.79 58.95
C PRO A 217 40.30 51.91 58.94
N LYS A 218 40.02 51.30 57.75
CA LYS A 218 39.28 50.03 57.40
C LYS A 218 37.82 49.89 57.92
N ARG A 219 36.79 49.40 57.19
CA ARG A 219 36.57 48.40 56.12
C ARG A 219 35.24 48.76 55.42
N ALA A 220 35.17 48.78 54.09
CA ALA A 220 34.54 47.77 53.20
C ALA A 220 33.05 48.07 52.86
N GLY A 221 32.73 48.01 51.55
CA GLY A 221 31.37 47.98 51.01
C GLY A 221 30.96 49.23 50.25
N GLY A 222 31.28 49.29 48.96
CA GLY A 222 30.93 50.40 48.06
C GLY A 222 29.43 50.40 47.70
N ALA A 223 28.88 51.60 47.61
CA ALA A 223 27.56 51.88 47.09
C ALA A 223 27.64 52.33 45.62
N SER A 224 26.60 52.02 44.84
CA SER A 224 26.12 52.94 43.80
C SER A 224 24.65 52.67 43.45
N PHE A 225 23.84 53.68 43.75
CA PHE A 225 22.63 54.18 43.08
C PHE A 225 21.93 53.35 42.00
N GLY A 226 20.61 53.25 42.17
CA GLY A 226 19.63 53.09 41.08
C GLY A 226 18.25 53.56 41.56
N ALA A 227 17.69 54.58 40.91
CA ALA A 227 16.35 55.06 41.17
C ALA A 227 15.32 54.07 40.59
N ALA A 228 14.38 53.63 41.43
CA ALA A 228 13.29 52.74 41.05
C ALA A 228 12.01 53.56 40.75
N VAL A 229 11.47 53.35 39.55
CA VAL A 229 10.10 53.69 39.14
C VAL A 229 9.22 52.49 39.50
N VAL A 230 8.11 52.75 40.19
CA VAL A 230 7.12 51.73 40.57
C VAL A 230 6.12 51.55 39.41
N VAL A 231 6.02 50.32 38.94
CA VAL A 231 4.95 49.76 38.11
C VAL A 231 4.06 48.91 39.00
N ALA A 232 2.75 49.02 38.82
CA ALA A 232 1.76 47.99 39.14
C ALA A 232 0.89 47.84 37.88
N GLY A 233 0.57 46.67 37.33
CA GLY A 233 0.74 45.29 37.76
C GLY A 233 -0.53 44.55 37.35
N LEU A 234 -0.42 43.50 36.52
CA LEU A 234 -1.34 42.36 36.51
C LEU A 234 -0.73 41.18 35.72
N THR A 235 -0.54 40.10 36.47
CA THR A 235 0.00 38.76 36.16
C THR A 235 -1.05 37.88 35.47
N VAL A 236 -0.72 36.81 34.73
CA VAL A 236 -0.25 35.47 35.19
C VAL A 236 0.24 34.71 33.93
N SER A 237 1.53 34.34 33.84
CA SER A 237 2.15 32.99 34.03
C SER A 237 1.89 31.98 32.90
N GLY A 238 2.88 31.27 32.33
CA GLY A 238 4.32 31.23 32.60
C GLY A 238 5.02 30.08 31.84
N ALA A 239 6.37 30.15 31.89
CA ALA A 239 7.41 29.13 31.62
C ALA A 239 7.56 28.57 30.19
N GLY A 240 8.75 28.47 29.60
CA GLY A 240 10.10 28.79 30.08
C GLY A 240 11.20 28.25 29.15
N LEU A 241 12.22 29.09 28.95
CA LEU A 241 13.67 28.79 28.86
C LEU A 241 14.29 28.21 27.57
N ALA A 242 15.16 29.02 26.94
CA ALA A 242 16.50 28.59 26.49
C ALA A 242 17.44 29.81 26.33
N HIS A 243 18.71 29.64 26.75
CA HIS A 243 19.80 30.62 26.73
C HIS A 243 20.67 30.46 25.48
N ALA A 244 21.25 31.57 25.03
CA ALA A 244 22.32 31.63 24.03
C ALA A 244 23.59 32.25 24.63
N SER A 245 24.76 31.92 24.08
CA SER A 245 26.01 32.72 24.11
C SER A 245 26.95 32.17 23.03
N THR A 246 27.13 32.85 21.89
CA THR A 246 28.14 33.89 21.54
C THR A 246 29.59 33.38 21.45
N SER A 247 30.21 33.48 20.27
CA SER A 247 31.29 34.43 19.92
C SER A 247 32.07 34.03 18.64
N ASP A 248 32.25 35.02 17.75
CA ASP A 248 33.17 35.12 16.60
C ASP A 248 34.58 35.62 17.08
N PRO A 249 35.71 35.69 16.31
CA PRO A 249 35.79 35.94 14.85
C PRO A 249 36.99 35.37 14.02
N SER A 250 36.85 35.47 12.69
CA SER A 250 37.89 35.69 11.63
C SER A 250 38.78 34.54 11.13
N SER A 251 38.68 34.21 9.83
CA SER A 251 39.66 34.50 8.73
C SER A 251 39.65 33.45 7.58
N VAL A 252 39.53 33.93 6.34
CA VAL A 252 39.70 33.23 5.03
C VAL A 252 41.20 33.08 4.69
N PRO A 253 41.67 32.08 3.89
CA PRO A 253 41.23 31.85 2.49
C PRO A 253 41.26 30.40 1.92
N SER A 254 40.56 30.16 0.81
CA SER A 254 40.64 28.96 -0.08
C SER A 254 41.95 28.97 -0.93
N PRO A 255 42.44 27.84 -1.52
CA PRO A 255 41.74 27.06 -2.57
C PRO A 255 41.89 25.51 -2.53
N ASP A 256 41.00 24.83 -3.26
CA ASP A 256 40.94 23.41 -3.70
C ASP A 256 42.27 22.82 -4.24
N PRO A 257 42.49 21.46 -4.32
CA PRO A 257 41.53 20.47 -4.89
C PRO A 257 41.51 19.02 -4.33
N SER A 258 40.46 18.30 -4.75
CA SER A 258 40.30 16.85 -4.97
C SER A 258 41.30 15.84 -4.37
N SER A 259 40.77 14.86 -3.63
CA SER A 259 41.05 13.42 -3.78
C SER A 259 39.97 12.59 -3.07
N ASP A 260 39.25 11.80 -3.85
CA ASP A 260 38.36 10.70 -3.46
C ASP A 260 39.18 9.37 -3.38
N PRO A 261 38.61 8.19 -3.10
CA PRO A 261 38.01 7.68 -1.85
C PRO A 261 38.80 6.49 -1.26
N SER A 262 38.64 6.22 0.04
CA SER A 262 38.60 4.83 0.54
C SER A 262 38.26 4.82 2.02
N SER A 263 37.05 4.40 2.35
CA SER A 263 36.76 3.67 3.58
C SER A 263 35.42 2.97 3.40
N THR A 264 35.53 1.71 3.00
CA THR A 264 34.54 0.67 3.25
C THR A 264 34.16 0.70 4.74
N ALA A 265 32.98 1.23 5.03
CA ALA A 265 32.26 0.91 6.25
C ALA A 265 31.01 0.16 5.79
N SER A 266 31.08 -1.17 5.85
CA SER A 266 29.89 -2.01 5.92
C SER A 266 29.05 -1.50 7.08
N ALA A 267 27.96 -0.82 6.77
CA ALA A 267 26.84 -0.73 7.68
C ALA A 267 26.19 -2.11 7.69
N THR A 268 26.48 -2.89 8.73
CA THR A 268 25.58 -3.94 9.16
C THR A 268 24.30 -3.24 9.63
N SER A 269 23.32 -3.14 8.73
CA SER A 269 21.93 -2.91 9.14
C SER A 269 21.45 -4.17 9.83
N GLU A 270 21.45 -4.13 11.16
CA GLU A 270 20.55 -4.94 11.96
C GLU A 270 19.24 -4.14 12.01
N ALA A 271 18.48 -4.22 10.92
CA ALA A 271 17.08 -3.81 10.93
C ALA A 271 16.34 -4.89 11.71
N ALA A 272 15.69 -4.50 12.80
CA ALA A 272 14.72 -5.36 13.46
C ALA A 272 13.64 -5.73 12.45
N ASP A 273 13.23 -7.00 12.51
CA ASP A 273 12.24 -7.68 11.67
C ASP A 273 10.84 -7.09 11.93
N GLU A 274 10.59 -5.86 11.45
CA GLU A 274 9.22 -5.35 11.39
C GLU A 274 8.50 -6.04 10.24
N PRO A 275 7.29 -6.59 10.47
CA PRO A 275 6.56 -7.32 9.45
C PRO A 275 6.26 -6.38 8.27
N ALA A 276 6.56 -6.85 7.06
CA ALA A 276 6.30 -6.09 5.85
C ALA A 276 4.79 -5.76 5.74
N PRO A 277 4.43 -4.53 5.35
CA PRO A 277 3.04 -4.14 5.22
C PRO A 277 2.36 -4.92 4.09
N PRO A 278 1.03 -5.14 4.16
CA PRO A 278 0.29 -5.78 3.08
C PRO A 278 0.36 -4.95 1.79
N VAL A 279 0.45 -5.66 0.66
CA VAL A 279 0.56 -5.05 -0.68
C VAL A 279 -0.71 -4.31 -1.08
N LEU A 280 -1.88 -4.75 -0.60
CA LEU A 280 -3.17 -4.10 -0.83
C LEU A 280 -3.69 -3.37 0.40
N LEU A 281 -4.33 -2.22 0.16
CA LEU A 281 -5.18 -1.57 1.13
C LEU A 281 -6.58 -2.22 1.16
N GLU A 282 -7.28 -2.09 2.29
CA GLU A 282 -8.65 -2.61 2.46
C GLU A 282 -9.60 -2.07 1.38
N SER A 283 -9.54 -0.78 1.08
CA SER A 283 -10.37 -0.16 0.03
C SER A 283 -10.08 -0.67 -1.39
N GLN A 284 -8.83 -1.06 -1.67
CA GLN A 284 -8.48 -1.71 -2.94
C GLN A 284 -9.08 -3.12 -2.99
N LEU A 285 -8.94 -3.89 -1.90
CA LEU A 285 -9.48 -5.24 -1.82
C LEU A 285 -11.01 -5.26 -1.96
N GLU A 286 -11.73 -4.36 -1.28
CA GLU A 286 -13.18 -4.21 -1.43
C GLU A 286 -13.59 -3.95 -2.89
N ARG A 287 -12.87 -3.05 -3.57
CA ARG A 287 -13.09 -2.74 -4.99
C ARG A 287 -12.81 -3.95 -5.89
N ILE A 288 -11.74 -4.70 -5.63
CA ILE A 288 -11.39 -5.92 -6.37
C ILE A 288 -12.48 -6.98 -6.19
N LEU A 289 -12.88 -7.26 -4.95
CA LEU A 289 -13.93 -8.23 -4.63
C LEU A 289 -15.26 -7.87 -5.29
N ALA A 290 -15.65 -6.59 -5.26
CA ALA A 290 -16.84 -6.11 -5.93
C ALA A 290 -16.77 -6.31 -7.45
N SER A 291 -15.62 -6.03 -8.08
CA SER A 291 -15.41 -6.24 -9.51
C SER A 291 -15.50 -7.72 -9.88
N VAL A 292 -14.88 -8.60 -9.09
CA VAL A 292 -14.91 -10.06 -9.30
C VAL A 292 -16.34 -10.58 -9.17
N ALA A 293 -17.04 -10.23 -8.09
CA ALA A 293 -18.42 -10.65 -7.88
C ALA A 293 -19.36 -10.17 -9.01
N THR A 294 -19.14 -8.95 -9.53
CA THR A 294 -19.91 -8.42 -10.67
C THR A 294 -19.67 -9.24 -11.93
N VAL A 295 -18.41 -9.48 -12.30
CA VAL A 295 -18.07 -10.27 -13.49
C VAL A 295 -18.57 -11.71 -13.39
N VAL A 296 -18.43 -12.33 -12.20
CA VAL A 296 -18.96 -13.66 -11.95
C VAL A 296 -20.48 -13.68 -12.10
N ALA A 297 -21.21 -12.73 -11.53
CA ALA A 297 -22.67 -12.67 -11.66
C ALA A 297 -23.13 -12.46 -13.11
N GLU A 298 -22.42 -11.64 -13.89
CA GLU A 298 -22.70 -11.44 -15.32
C GLU A 298 -22.44 -12.71 -16.14
N GLY A 299 -21.31 -13.38 -15.90
CA GLY A 299 -20.98 -14.65 -16.55
C GLY A 299 -21.92 -15.79 -16.16
N ASP A 300 -22.26 -15.92 -14.86
CA ASP A 300 -23.20 -16.93 -14.34
C ASP A 300 -24.60 -16.71 -14.96
N ALA A 301 -25.08 -15.46 -15.02
CA ALA A 301 -26.38 -15.12 -15.61
C ALA A 301 -26.44 -15.34 -17.13
N ALA A 302 -25.33 -15.15 -17.84
CA ALA A 302 -25.22 -15.43 -19.26
C ALA A 302 -24.91 -16.90 -19.57
N SER A 303 -24.42 -17.66 -18.58
CA SER A 303 -23.78 -18.97 -18.76
C SER A 303 -22.69 -18.93 -19.83
N ASP A 304 -21.85 -17.88 -19.78
CA ASP A 304 -20.80 -17.59 -20.76
C ASP A 304 -19.45 -17.49 -20.06
N ALA A 305 -18.56 -18.44 -20.38
CA ALA A 305 -17.22 -18.51 -19.80
C ALA A 305 -16.29 -17.39 -20.29
N GLU A 306 -16.48 -16.88 -21.52
CA GLU A 306 -15.64 -15.80 -22.07
C GLU A 306 -15.82 -14.49 -21.28
N LEU A 307 -17.01 -14.28 -20.71
CA LEU A 307 -17.28 -13.12 -19.84
C LEU A 307 -16.54 -13.21 -18.49
N LEU A 308 -16.14 -14.41 -18.05
CA LEU A 308 -15.47 -14.61 -16.77
C LEU A 308 -13.97 -14.31 -16.82
N GLU A 309 -13.32 -14.56 -17.95
CA GLU A 309 -11.86 -14.50 -18.12
C GLU A 309 -11.19 -13.22 -17.61
N PRO A 310 -11.79 -12.01 -17.69
CA PRO A 310 -11.17 -10.80 -17.16
C PRO A 310 -10.93 -10.82 -15.63
N ARG A 311 -11.68 -11.64 -14.88
CA ARG A 311 -11.67 -11.65 -13.40
C ARG A 311 -11.68 -13.04 -12.78
N VAL A 312 -11.70 -14.12 -13.56
CA VAL A 312 -11.74 -15.50 -13.07
C VAL A 312 -10.76 -16.33 -13.88
N ALA A 313 -9.97 -17.15 -13.19
CA ALA A 313 -8.94 -18.00 -13.77
C ALA A 313 -8.91 -19.36 -13.05
N GLU A 314 -8.00 -20.23 -13.48
CA GLU A 314 -7.64 -21.48 -12.81
C GLU A 314 -8.87 -22.35 -12.43
N ALA A 315 -8.91 -22.88 -11.21
CA ALA A 315 -9.96 -23.76 -10.72
C ALA A 315 -11.36 -23.13 -10.82
N ALA A 316 -11.50 -21.85 -10.45
CA ALA A 316 -12.79 -21.16 -10.46
C ALA A 316 -13.36 -21.02 -11.88
N LEU A 317 -12.49 -20.78 -12.88
CA LEU A 317 -12.88 -20.73 -14.28
C LEU A 317 -13.22 -22.13 -14.79
N ALA A 318 -12.34 -23.12 -14.55
CA ALA A 318 -12.53 -24.50 -14.98
C ALA A 318 -13.86 -25.09 -14.48
N LEU A 319 -14.14 -24.93 -13.17
CA LEU A 319 -15.36 -25.43 -12.55
C LEU A 319 -16.63 -24.75 -13.10
N ARG A 320 -16.59 -23.43 -13.33
CA ARG A 320 -17.75 -22.70 -13.88
C ARG A 320 -18.02 -23.01 -15.33
N THR A 321 -16.99 -23.01 -16.17
CA THR A 321 -17.10 -23.38 -17.59
C THR A 321 -17.73 -24.75 -17.73
N ALA A 322 -17.23 -25.73 -16.96
CA ALA A 322 -17.77 -27.07 -17.01
C ALA A 322 -19.21 -27.15 -16.47
N ASN A 323 -19.55 -26.37 -15.43
CA ASN A 323 -20.93 -26.30 -14.95
C ASN A 323 -21.88 -25.76 -16.05
N TYR A 324 -21.49 -24.71 -16.79
CA TYR A 324 -22.30 -24.18 -17.90
C TYR A 324 -22.49 -25.22 -19.01
N ASP A 325 -21.40 -25.90 -19.40
CA ASP A 325 -21.43 -26.93 -20.45
C ASP A 325 -22.30 -28.12 -20.05
N VAL A 326 -22.17 -28.60 -18.80
CA VAL A 326 -22.97 -29.69 -18.25
C VAL A 326 -24.44 -29.29 -18.16
N ARG A 327 -24.75 -28.09 -17.65
CA ARG A 327 -26.14 -27.60 -17.52
C ARG A 327 -26.84 -27.37 -18.85
N SER A 328 -26.08 -27.10 -19.91
CA SER A 328 -26.63 -27.00 -21.27
C SER A 328 -27.21 -28.33 -21.77
N GLN A 329 -26.77 -29.45 -21.19
CA GLN A 329 -27.19 -30.81 -21.53
C GLN A 329 -28.08 -31.44 -20.44
N ALA A 330 -27.84 -31.11 -19.17
CA ALA A 330 -28.53 -31.67 -18.01
C ALA A 330 -29.06 -30.54 -17.10
N SER A 331 -30.32 -30.13 -17.30
CA SER A 331 -30.92 -28.98 -16.59
C SER A 331 -31.12 -29.17 -15.09
N ASP A 332 -31.05 -30.41 -14.60
CA ASP A 332 -31.21 -30.74 -13.18
C ASP A 332 -29.93 -30.48 -12.36
N VAL A 333 -28.79 -30.22 -13.03
CA VAL A 333 -27.54 -29.84 -12.37
C VAL A 333 -27.68 -28.43 -11.79
N PRO A 334 -27.34 -28.24 -10.49
CA PRO A 334 -27.49 -26.95 -9.83
C PRO A 334 -26.58 -25.89 -10.43
N GLU A 335 -27.02 -24.64 -10.32
CA GLU A 335 -26.22 -23.47 -10.68
C GLU A 335 -24.98 -23.35 -9.80
N PRO A 336 -23.89 -22.73 -10.30
CA PRO A 336 -22.73 -22.43 -9.49
C PRO A 336 -23.13 -21.58 -8.28
N THR A 337 -22.44 -21.77 -7.17
CA THR A 337 -22.66 -20.90 -6.00
C THR A 337 -22.13 -19.49 -6.30
N PRO A 338 -22.93 -18.43 -6.07
CA PRO A 338 -22.52 -17.06 -6.39
C PRO A 338 -21.30 -16.63 -5.55
N VAL A 339 -20.52 -15.69 -6.08
CA VAL A 339 -19.40 -15.08 -5.35
C VAL A 339 -19.89 -13.84 -4.62
N ALA A 340 -19.77 -13.85 -3.29
CA ALA A 340 -20.12 -12.71 -2.45
C ALA A 340 -18.88 -11.85 -2.16
N ALA A 341 -18.95 -10.56 -2.47
CA ALA A 341 -17.88 -9.60 -2.13
C ALA A 341 -17.89 -9.21 -0.64
N GLU A 342 -19.06 -9.26 0.02
CA GLU A 342 -19.27 -8.81 1.39
C GLU A 342 -20.34 -9.66 2.11
N PRO A 343 -20.36 -9.66 3.46
CA PRO A 343 -19.32 -9.16 4.36
C PRO A 343 -18.05 -10.03 4.33
N VAL A 344 -16.90 -9.36 4.44
CA VAL A 344 -15.58 -9.99 4.61
C VAL A 344 -15.36 -10.29 6.10
N LEU A 345 -15.11 -11.56 6.42
CA LEU A 345 -14.89 -12.03 7.79
C LEU A 345 -13.42 -11.91 8.21
N THR A 346 -12.50 -12.23 7.30
CA THR A 346 -11.05 -12.13 7.49
C THR A 346 -10.34 -12.17 6.14
N THR A 347 -9.10 -11.68 6.10
CA THR A 347 -8.29 -11.59 4.88
C THR A 347 -6.86 -12.06 5.15
N MET A 348 -6.23 -12.66 4.15
CA MET A 348 -4.79 -12.89 4.10
C MET A 348 -4.27 -12.16 2.87
N VAL A 349 -3.49 -11.11 3.07
CA VAL A 349 -2.94 -10.29 1.99
C VAL A 349 -1.43 -10.48 1.98
N SER A 350 -0.88 -10.89 0.84
CA SER A 350 0.57 -11.03 0.70
C SER A 350 1.32 -9.74 1.03
N SER A 351 2.51 -9.88 1.61
CA SER A 351 3.48 -8.80 1.83
C SER A 351 4.60 -8.81 0.78
N GLU A 352 4.57 -9.78 -0.15
CA GLU A 352 5.62 -9.92 -1.14
C GLU A 352 5.50 -8.88 -2.25
N THR A 353 6.63 -8.27 -2.58
CA THR A 353 6.71 -7.36 -3.73
C THR A 353 6.90 -8.11 -5.06
N SER A 354 7.22 -9.41 -5.02
CA SER A 354 7.30 -10.31 -6.17
C SER A 354 5.92 -10.68 -6.70
N TRP A 355 5.88 -11.22 -7.92
CA TRP A 355 4.71 -11.86 -8.51
C TRP A 355 4.97 -13.36 -8.72
N PRO A 356 3.93 -14.21 -8.66
CA PRO A 356 2.52 -13.88 -8.44
C PRO A 356 2.21 -13.44 -6.99
N ARG A 357 1.13 -12.68 -6.81
CA ARG A 357 0.65 -12.25 -5.47
C ARG A 357 -0.72 -12.84 -5.19
N THR A 358 -0.85 -13.47 -4.04
CA THR A 358 -2.07 -14.13 -3.59
C THR A 358 -2.76 -13.31 -2.51
N VAL A 359 -4.07 -13.23 -2.61
CA VAL A 359 -4.95 -12.67 -1.57
C VAL A 359 -6.08 -13.64 -1.31
N VAL A 360 -6.37 -13.90 -0.05
CA VAL A 360 -7.51 -14.72 0.36
C VAL A 360 -8.47 -13.86 1.14
N ALA A 361 -9.73 -13.83 0.71
CA ALA A 361 -10.82 -13.18 1.45
C ALA A 361 -11.85 -14.23 1.86
N LEU A 362 -12.12 -14.34 3.16
CA LEU A 362 -13.19 -15.19 3.66
C LEU A 362 -14.49 -14.39 3.71
N THR A 363 -15.49 -14.76 2.91
CA THR A 363 -16.78 -14.05 2.84
C THR A 363 -17.94 -14.96 3.24
N GLN A 364 -19.00 -14.37 3.77
CA GLN A 364 -20.22 -15.10 4.15
C GLN A 364 -21.43 -14.19 4.00
N SER A 365 -22.36 -14.52 3.11
CA SER A 365 -23.56 -13.72 2.84
C SER A 365 -24.84 -14.51 3.11
N ASP A 366 -26.01 -13.88 2.97
CA ASP A 366 -27.29 -14.59 3.07
C ASP A 366 -27.47 -15.63 1.95
N GLU A 367 -26.86 -15.40 0.78
CA GLU A 367 -26.84 -16.33 -0.36
C GLU A 367 -25.81 -17.44 -0.18
N ASN A 368 -24.74 -17.16 0.59
CA ASN A 368 -23.66 -18.08 0.95
C ASN A 368 -23.59 -18.25 2.48
N PRO A 369 -24.53 -19.01 3.08
CA PRO A 369 -24.62 -19.13 4.54
C PRO A 369 -23.44 -19.87 5.16
N VAL A 370 -22.66 -20.59 4.35
CA VAL A 370 -21.39 -21.20 4.76
C VAL A 370 -20.26 -20.29 4.26
N PRO A 371 -19.27 -19.96 5.10
CA PRO A 371 -18.15 -19.11 4.67
C PRO A 371 -17.37 -19.69 3.49
N HIS A 372 -17.02 -18.83 2.54
CA HIS A 372 -16.24 -19.16 1.35
C HIS A 372 -14.89 -18.43 1.38
N ALA A 373 -13.81 -19.16 1.17
CA ALA A 373 -12.50 -18.58 0.92
C ALA A 373 -12.38 -18.27 -0.59
N LEU A 374 -12.27 -16.99 -0.91
CA LEU A 374 -12.01 -16.50 -2.26
C LEU A 374 -10.50 -16.30 -2.41
N VAL A 375 -9.86 -17.13 -3.24
CA VAL A 375 -8.44 -17.04 -3.56
C VAL A 375 -8.30 -16.21 -4.83
N LEU A 376 -7.64 -15.06 -4.70
CA LEU A 376 -7.39 -14.10 -5.76
C LEU A 376 -5.89 -14.08 -6.05
N VAL A 377 -5.52 -14.22 -7.32
CA VAL A 377 -4.12 -14.23 -7.75
C VAL A 377 -3.91 -13.12 -8.75
N GLN A 378 -2.84 -12.36 -8.56
CA GLN A 378 -2.30 -11.44 -9.55
C GLN A 378 -1.03 -12.06 -10.13
N ALA A 379 -1.09 -12.48 -11.39
CA ALA A 379 0.02 -13.18 -12.05
C ALA A 379 1.24 -12.30 -12.33
N ASP A 380 1.01 -11.03 -12.68
CA ASP A 380 2.04 -10.07 -13.06
C ASP A 380 1.59 -8.61 -12.80
N PRO A 381 2.48 -7.61 -12.85
CA PRO A 381 2.15 -6.22 -12.53
C PRO A 381 1.07 -5.60 -13.43
N ARG A 382 0.94 -6.03 -14.69
CA ARG A 382 0.00 -5.45 -15.66
C ARG A 382 -1.34 -6.19 -15.66
N SER A 383 -1.40 -7.38 -15.05
CA SER A 383 -2.64 -8.13 -14.86
C SER A 383 -3.40 -7.69 -13.60
N ASN A 384 -4.72 -7.81 -13.66
CA ASN A 384 -5.60 -7.61 -12.52
C ASN A 384 -5.68 -8.87 -11.66
N TYR A 385 -6.15 -8.73 -10.42
CA TYR A 385 -6.45 -9.89 -9.59
C TYR A 385 -7.63 -10.67 -10.20
N GLN A 386 -7.41 -11.98 -10.37
CA GLN A 386 -8.40 -12.92 -10.86
C GLN A 386 -8.72 -13.94 -9.75
N LEU A 387 -9.99 -14.32 -9.66
CA LEU A 387 -10.45 -15.39 -8.78
C LEU A 387 -9.90 -16.72 -9.31
N SER A 388 -8.92 -17.28 -8.61
CA SER A 388 -8.34 -18.60 -8.86
C SER A 388 -9.22 -19.71 -8.29
N ALA A 389 -9.77 -19.53 -7.08
CA ALA A 389 -10.64 -20.52 -6.44
C ALA A 389 -11.68 -19.87 -5.52
N ALA A 390 -12.85 -20.50 -5.41
CA ALA A 390 -13.88 -20.15 -4.43
C ALA A 390 -14.26 -21.41 -3.65
N ILE A 391 -13.76 -21.53 -2.43
CA ILE A 391 -13.79 -22.80 -1.67
C ILE A 391 -14.66 -22.64 -0.43
N GLN A 392 -15.67 -23.49 -0.31
CA GLN A 392 -16.56 -23.52 0.85
C GLN A 392 -15.86 -24.19 2.05
N MET A 393 -15.99 -23.60 3.24
CA MET A 393 -15.48 -24.21 4.47
C MET A 393 -16.27 -25.47 4.86
N LEU A 394 -15.55 -26.48 5.36
CA LEU A 394 -16.15 -27.69 5.92
C LEU A 394 -16.74 -27.42 7.31
N PRO A 395 -17.83 -28.11 7.70
CA PRO A 395 -18.43 -27.97 9.02
C PRO A 395 -17.44 -28.22 10.17
N GLY A 396 -17.42 -27.33 11.16
CA GLY A 396 -16.60 -27.50 12.38
C GLY A 396 -15.12 -27.14 12.22
N THR A 397 -14.71 -26.65 11.04
CA THR A 397 -13.35 -26.16 10.80
C THR A 397 -13.23 -24.68 11.15
N THR A 398 -12.00 -24.20 11.28
CA THR A 398 -11.70 -22.79 11.55
C THR A 398 -10.63 -22.33 10.58
N PHE A 399 -10.89 -21.21 9.92
CA PHE A 399 -9.90 -20.54 9.09
C PHE A 399 -8.88 -19.86 10.02
N PRO A 400 -7.56 -20.08 9.86
CA PRO A 400 -6.56 -19.44 10.70
C PRO A 400 -6.70 -17.92 10.67
N ALA A 401 -6.69 -17.30 11.85
CA ALA A 401 -6.77 -15.85 11.93
C ALA A 401 -5.48 -15.23 11.38
N SER A 402 -5.61 -14.24 10.49
CA SER A 402 -4.53 -13.31 10.22
C SER A 402 -4.54 -12.20 11.28
N ASP A 403 -3.36 -11.63 11.56
CA ASP A 403 -3.25 -10.50 12.48
C ASP A 403 -3.82 -9.19 11.89
N GLY A 404 -4.37 -9.23 10.66
CA GLY A 404 -5.12 -8.18 9.97
C GLY A 404 -4.32 -6.91 9.60
N ALA A 405 -3.27 -6.59 10.36
CA ALA A 405 -2.42 -5.42 10.18
C ALA A 405 -1.09 -5.76 9.48
N ALA A 406 -0.63 -7.01 9.56
CA ALA A 406 0.57 -7.49 8.90
C ALA A 406 0.18 -8.29 7.64
N GLY A 407 0.93 -8.11 6.56
CA GLY A 407 0.82 -9.01 5.42
C GLY A 407 1.35 -10.40 5.77
N VAL A 408 0.98 -11.39 4.98
CA VAL A 408 1.48 -12.76 5.07
C VAL A 408 2.55 -13.01 4.02
N ALA A 409 3.46 -13.96 4.22
CA ALA A 409 4.42 -14.35 3.20
C ALA A 409 3.79 -15.38 2.24
N GLU A 410 4.16 -15.35 0.96
CA GLU A 410 3.89 -16.50 0.09
C GLU A 410 4.83 -17.64 0.51
N VAL A 411 4.36 -18.86 0.33
CA VAL A 411 5.14 -20.06 0.63
C VAL A 411 5.42 -20.77 -0.69
N PRO A 412 6.70 -20.94 -1.08
CA PRO A 412 7.05 -21.75 -2.23
C PRO A 412 6.42 -23.15 -2.14
N VAL A 413 5.78 -23.58 -3.22
CA VAL A 413 5.01 -24.83 -3.23
C VAL A 413 5.86 -26.09 -3.03
N ASP A 414 7.16 -25.99 -3.30
CA ASP A 414 8.17 -27.04 -3.17
C ASP A 414 9.08 -26.85 -1.94
N ILE A 415 8.68 -26.01 -0.98
CA ILE A 415 9.51 -25.71 0.19
C ILE A 415 9.78 -26.95 1.05
N ALA A 416 11.06 -27.27 1.24
CA ALA A 416 11.48 -28.47 1.96
C ALA A 416 11.89 -28.15 3.40
N GLY A 417 11.29 -28.87 4.36
CA GLY A 417 11.76 -28.92 5.75
C GLY A 417 11.27 -27.81 6.68
N GLU A 418 10.45 -26.89 6.18
CA GLU A 418 9.81 -25.83 7.00
C GLU A 418 8.41 -26.20 7.47
N LEU A 419 7.70 -26.98 6.65
CA LEU A 419 6.35 -27.49 6.93
C LEU A 419 6.38 -29.01 7.12
N ALA A 420 5.31 -29.57 7.68
CA ALA A 420 5.14 -31.01 7.82
C ALA A 420 5.21 -31.75 6.47
N LEU A 421 4.64 -31.15 5.43
CA LEU A 421 4.83 -31.47 4.01
C LEU A 421 4.98 -30.17 3.22
N ALA A 422 5.69 -30.20 2.09
CA ALA A 422 5.66 -29.08 1.16
C ALA A 422 4.22 -28.88 0.64
N PRO A 423 3.77 -27.66 0.30
CA PRO A 423 2.41 -27.42 -0.16
C PRO A 423 1.98 -28.33 -1.32
N GLN A 424 2.85 -28.53 -2.32
CA GLN A 424 2.56 -29.43 -3.44
C GLN A 424 2.52 -30.90 -3.01
N ASP A 425 3.44 -31.34 -2.14
CA ASP A 425 3.42 -32.69 -1.60
C ASP A 425 2.15 -32.95 -0.77
N ALA A 426 1.60 -31.94 -0.10
CA ALA A 426 0.33 -32.03 0.62
C ALA A 426 -0.86 -32.19 -0.33
N MET A 427 -0.85 -31.50 -1.47
CA MET A 427 -1.84 -31.67 -2.54
C MET A 427 -1.76 -33.06 -3.18
N ASP A 428 -0.55 -33.58 -3.42
CA ASP A 428 -0.35 -34.93 -3.92
C ASP A 428 -0.77 -35.99 -2.90
N ALA A 429 -0.49 -35.76 -1.61
CA ALA A 429 -0.87 -36.66 -0.54
C ALA A 429 -2.39 -36.76 -0.35
N ILE A 430 -3.14 -35.66 -0.51
CA ILE A 430 -4.61 -35.73 -0.44
C ILE A 430 -5.19 -36.42 -1.67
N ALA A 431 -4.61 -36.19 -2.86
CA ALA A 431 -5.02 -36.88 -4.09
C ALA A 431 -4.79 -38.40 -3.97
N ASP A 432 -3.63 -38.82 -3.47
CA ASP A 432 -3.32 -40.22 -3.20
C ASP A 432 -4.27 -40.81 -2.15
N PHE A 433 -4.52 -40.11 -1.03
CA PHE A 433 -5.46 -40.57 -0.01
C PHE A 433 -6.89 -40.76 -0.53
N LEU A 434 -7.38 -39.87 -1.41
CA LEU A 434 -8.71 -40.00 -2.02
C LEU A 434 -8.79 -41.09 -3.09
N SER A 435 -7.64 -41.53 -3.61
CA SER A 435 -7.55 -42.61 -4.60
C SER A 435 -7.34 -43.98 -3.95
N GLU A 436 -6.55 -44.03 -2.87
CA GLU A 436 -6.24 -45.22 -2.10
C GLU A 436 -6.43 -44.93 -0.59
N PRO A 437 -7.68 -45.00 -0.07
CA PRO A 437 -7.99 -44.61 1.32
C PRO A 437 -7.31 -45.44 2.40
N ASP A 438 -6.90 -46.67 2.08
CA ASP A 438 -6.16 -47.59 2.96
C ASP A 438 -4.63 -47.54 2.71
N GLY A 439 -4.16 -46.57 1.91
CA GLY A 439 -2.78 -46.41 1.48
C GLY A 439 -1.86 -45.71 2.48
N ASP A 440 -0.68 -45.28 2.00
CA ASP A 440 0.38 -44.71 2.83
C ASP A 440 -0.03 -43.36 3.47
N ASN A 441 -0.97 -42.63 2.86
CA ASN A 441 -1.45 -41.32 3.32
C ASN A 441 -2.68 -41.37 4.25
N ALA A 442 -3.17 -42.56 4.62
CA ALA A 442 -4.37 -42.73 5.44
C ALA A 442 -4.30 -42.06 6.83
N GLU A 443 -3.10 -41.88 7.38
CA GLU A 443 -2.88 -41.23 8.68
C GLU A 443 -2.35 -39.79 8.59
N THR A 444 -2.15 -39.27 7.37
CA THR A 444 -1.57 -37.93 7.11
C THR A 444 -2.53 -36.81 7.50
N PHE A 445 -3.84 -37.01 7.30
CA PHE A 445 -4.87 -36.01 7.51
C PHE A 445 -5.64 -36.22 8.82
N GLU A 446 -6.16 -35.12 9.40
CA GLU A 446 -7.25 -35.23 10.37
C GLU A 446 -8.53 -35.73 9.70
N ALA A 447 -9.36 -36.45 10.47
CA ALA A 447 -10.67 -36.88 10.01
C ALA A 447 -11.49 -35.65 9.57
N ASN A 448 -12.02 -35.69 8.35
CA ASN A 448 -12.69 -34.55 7.74
C ASN A 448 -13.86 -35.02 6.87
N SER A 449 -14.93 -34.23 6.84
CA SER A 449 -16.17 -34.60 6.18
C SER A 449 -16.07 -34.69 4.66
N PHE A 450 -15.06 -34.06 4.04
CA PHE A 450 -14.86 -34.10 2.60
C PHE A 450 -14.32 -35.46 2.15
N ALA A 451 -13.19 -35.88 2.72
CA ALA A 451 -12.63 -37.20 2.44
C ALA A 451 -13.60 -38.31 2.84
N ASP A 452 -14.23 -38.21 4.01
CA ASP A 452 -15.23 -39.19 4.44
C ASP A 452 -16.38 -39.33 3.43
N ALA A 453 -16.86 -38.23 2.84
CA ALA A 453 -17.93 -38.27 1.86
C ALA A 453 -17.49 -38.93 0.54
N ILE A 454 -16.30 -38.59 0.04
CA ILE A 454 -15.74 -39.17 -1.19
C ILE A 454 -15.47 -40.66 -1.00
N THR A 455 -14.74 -41.05 0.03
CA THR A 455 -14.35 -42.47 0.21
C THR A 455 -15.54 -43.34 0.56
N SER A 456 -16.55 -42.81 1.27
CA SER A 456 -17.81 -43.54 1.50
C SER A 456 -18.59 -43.76 0.21
N PHE A 457 -18.69 -42.73 -0.65
CA PHE A 457 -19.33 -42.87 -1.96
C PHE A 457 -18.62 -43.91 -2.83
N GLN A 458 -17.28 -43.87 -2.89
CA GLN A 458 -16.48 -44.84 -3.62
C GLN A 458 -16.69 -46.27 -3.10
N ALA A 459 -16.68 -46.45 -1.77
CA ALA A 459 -16.90 -47.74 -1.13
C ALA A 459 -18.32 -48.28 -1.41
N ASP A 460 -19.34 -47.41 -1.37
CA ASP A 460 -20.72 -47.78 -1.68
C ASP A 460 -20.88 -48.18 -3.16
N VAL A 461 -20.26 -47.44 -4.09
CA VAL A 461 -20.25 -47.76 -5.53
C VAL A 461 -19.60 -49.11 -5.80
N VAL A 462 -18.45 -49.41 -5.16
CA VAL A 462 -17.76 -50.69 -5.32
C VAL A 462 -18.50 -51.85 -4.65
N ALA A 463 -19.20 -51.58 -3.54
CA ALA A 463 -19.94 -52.60 -2.80
C ALA A 463 -21.31 -52.94 -3.40
N ASP A 464 -21.84 -52.12 -4.32
CA ASP A 464 -23.12 -52.36 -4.98
C ASP A 464 -23.05 -53.63 -5.88
N PRO A 465 -23.86 -54.66 -5.62
CA PRO A 465 -23.91 -55.86 -6.47
C PRO A 465 -24.26 -55.59 -7.94
N GLY A 466 -24.90 -54.46 -8.25
CA GLY A 466 -25.14 -54.00 -9.62
C GLY A 466 -23.86 -53.73 -10.40
N ASN A 467 -22.75 -53.46 -9.70
CA ASN A 467 -21.44 -53.13 -10.28
C ASN A 467 -20.46 -54.32 -10.27
N ASP A 468 -20.89 -55.53 -9.87
CA ASP A 468 -20.05 -56.74 -9.83
C ASP A 468 -19.47 -57.11 -11.21
N SER A 469 -20.11 -56.67 -12.30
CA SER A 469 -19.67 -56.88 -13.68
C SER A 469 -18.78 -55.75 -14.22
N ALA A 470 -18.41 -54.77 -13.41
CA ALA A 470 -17.57 -53.64 -13.81
C ALA A 470 -16.23 -53.61 -13.05
N ASP A 471 -15.17 -53.21 -13.76
CA ASP A 471 -13.93 -52.75 -13.16
C ASP A 471 -14.05 -51.24 -12.94
N ILE A 472 -14.05 -50.85 -11.67
CA ILE A 472 -14.22 -49.47 -11.24
C ILE A 472 -12.89 -48.96 -10.67
N THR A 473 -12.48 -47.78 -11.10
CA THR A 473 -11.29 -47.10 -10.58
C THR A 473 -11.59 -45.64 -10.27
N PHE A 474 -11.02 -45.14 -9.19
CA PHE A 474 -11.04 -43.74 -8.81
C PHE A 474 -9.60 -43.23 -8.75
N VAL A 475 -9.32 -42.15 -9.46
CA VAL A 475 -7.98 -41.55 -9.52
C VAL A 475 -8.12 -40.05 -9.32
N HIS A 476 -7.40 -39.50 -8.36
CA HIS A 476 -7.27 -38.07 -8.15
C HIS A 476 -5.83 -37.67 -8.47
N GLU A 477 -5.67 -36.60 -9.24
CA GLU A 477 -4.38 -36.01 -9.57
C GLU A 477 -4.42 -34.53 -9.24
N SER A 478 -3.40 -34.00 -8.58
CA SER A 478 -3.31 -32.57 -8.30
C SER A 478 -2.87 -31.79 -9.55
N GLU A 479 -3.36 -30.56 -9.70
CA GLU A 479 -2.89 -29.61 -10.70
C GLU A 479 -1.86 -28.68 -10.08
N GLN A 480 -0.58 -28.91 -10.39
CA GLN A 480 0.55 -28.23 -9.75
C GLN A 480 0.53 -26.72 -9.97
N ASP A 481 0.11 -26.28 -11.17
CA ASP A 481 0.09 -24.86 -11.52
C ASP A 481 -1.00 -24.08 -10.76
N PHE A 482 -1.95 -24.76 -10.11
CA PHE A 482 -3.05 -24.14 -9.35
C PHE A 482 -2.83 -24.20 -7.83
N THR A 483 -1.64 -24.60 -7.38
CA THR A 483 -1.30 -24.65 -5.97
C THR A 483 -0.76 -23.30 -5.49
N HIS A 484 -1.43 -22.70 -4.51
CA HIS A 484 -1.03 -21.45 -3.86
C HIS A 484 -0.91 -21.66 -2.36
N ALA A 485 0.07 -21.03 -1.70
CA ALA A 485 0.27 -21.21 -0.28
C ALA A 485 0.70 -19.90 0.43
N LEU A 486 0.08 -19.64 1.58
CA LEU A 486 0.34 -18.46 2.40
C LEU A 486 0.71 -18.86 3.83
N SER A 487 1.74 -18.22 4.40
CA SER A 487 2.19 -18.49 5.76
C SER A 487 1.13 -18.13 6.81
N THR A 488 1.07 -18.86 7.90
CA THR A 488 0.26 -18.53 9.08
C THR A 488 1.14 -18.07 10.25
N SER A 489 0.56 -17.34 11.21
CA SER A 489 1.28 -16.73 12.33
C SER A 489 1.91 -17.72 13.32
N ASP A 490 1.49 -18.98 13.27
CA ASP A 490 2.04 -20.10 14.05
C ASP A 490 3.18 -20.84 13.33
N GLY A 491 3.59 -20.38 12.14
CA GLY A 491 4.64 -20.98 11.32
C GLY A 491 4.16 -22.10 10.38
N GLY A 492 2.86 -22.39 10.33
CA GLY A 492 2.27 -23.25 9.33
C GLY A 492 2.00 -22.53 8.00
N ALA A 493 1.22 -23.16 7.14
CA ALA A 493 0.74 -22.58 5.89
C ALA A 493 -0.70 -22.96 5.58
N MET A 494 -1.45 -22.02 5.01
CA MET A 494 -2.68 -22.29 4.29
C MET A 494 -2.35 -22.64 2.85
N VAL A 495 -2.79 -23.82 2.41
CA VAL A 495 -2.55 -24.36 1.07
C VAL A 495 -3.89 -24.47 0.34
N PHE A 496 -3.92 -23.95 -0.87
CA PHE A 496 -5.06 -23.95 -1.78
C PHE A 496 -4.62 -24.67 -3.04
N GLY A 497 -5.43 -25.59 -3.56
CA GLY A 497 -5.09 -26.29 -4.78
C GLY A 497 -6.29 -26.92 -5.45
N TYR A 498 -6.03 -27.59 -6.56
CA TYR A 498 -7.05 -28.20 -7.42
C TYR A 498 -6.70 -29.65 -7.72
N LEU A 499 -7.71 -30.52 -7.69
CA LEU A 499 -7.61 -31.93 -8.03
C LEU A 499 -8.52 -32.23 -9.23
N ASN A 500 -8.00 -33.03 -10.16
CA ASN A 500 -8.77 -33.70 -11.19
C ASN A 500 -9.09 -35.12 -10.72
N HIS A 501 -10.37 -35.41 -10.55
CA HIS A 501 -10.84 -36.74 -10.17
C HIS A 501 -11.45 -37.45 -11.39
N THR A 502 -10.91 -38.60 -11.75
CA THR A 502 -11.46 -39.49 -12.78
C THR A 502 -12.05 -40.73 -12.13
N TYR A 503 -13.36 -40.91 -12.29
CA TYR A 503 -14.09 -42.15 -12.02
C TYR A 503 -14.27 -42.91 -13.33
N SER A 504 -13.72 -44.12 -13.41
CA SER A 504 -13.88 -45.00 -14.58
C SER A 504 -14.68 -46.24 -14.20
N SER A 505 -15.62 -46.62 -15.07
CA SER A 505 -16.38 -47.86 -14.95
C SER A 505 -16.38 -48.61 -16.28
N VAL A 506 -15.76 -49.80 -16.31
CA VAL A 506 -15.55 -50.59 -17.52
C VAL A 506 -16.13 -52.00 -17.36
N PRO A 507 -16.94 -52.52 -18.30
CA PRO A 507 -17.42 -53.91 -18.23
C PRO A 507 -16.29 -54.95 -18.20
N ARG A 508 -16.36 -55.93 -17.28
CA ARG A 508 -15.36 -57.01 -17.09
C ARG A 508 -15.40 -58.07 -18.18
N GLY A 509 -16.59 -58.36 -18.70
CA GLY A 509 -16.87 -59.49 -19.59
C GLY A 509 -17.49 -59.08 -20.91
N ALA A 510 -17.28 -59.90 -21.94
CA ALA A 510 -17.92 -59.70 -23.23
C ALA A 510 -19.44 -59.89 -23.10
N GLY A 511 -20.19 -58.81 -23.35
CA GLY A 511 -21.66 -58.77 -23.22
C GLY A 511 -22.16 -58.24 -21.88
N ASP A 512 -21.28 -57.80 -20.99
CA ASP A 512 -21.63 -56.96 -19.84
C ASP A 512 -21.77 -55.50 -20.30
N SER A 513 -22.66 -54.74 -19.65
CA SER A 513 -22.95 -53.34 -19.98
C SER A 513 -23.10 -52.52 -18.71
N ILE A 514 -22.69 -51.25 -18.73
CA ILE A 514 -22.96 -50.29 -17.65
C ILE A 514 -24.29 -49.59 -17.91
N ASP A 515 -25.17 -49.57 -16.92
CA ASP A 515 -26.46 -48.88 -16.97
C ASP A 515 -26.29 -47.40 -16.60
N LEU A 516 -26.80 -46.51 -17.44
CA LEU A 516 -26.77 -45.06 -17.25
C LEU A 516 -28.18 -44.48 -17.07
N ASP A 517 -29.24 -45.28 -17.23
CA ASP A 517 -30.64 -44.84 -17.24
C ASP A 517 -31.00 -44.05 -15.98
N GLY A 518 -31.58 -42.86 -16.17
CA GLY A 518 -32.01 -41.98 -15.09
C GLY A 518 -30.87 -41.30 -14.32
N THR A 519 -29.62 -41.40 -14.79
CA THR A 519 -28.47 -40.68 -14.22
C THR A 519 -28.18 -39.38 -15.00
N VAL A 520 -27.40 -38.49 -14.40
CA VAL A 520 -26.87 -37.30 -15.11
C VAL A 520 -26.00 -37.70 -16.31
N TYR A 521 -25.40 -38.89 -16.29
CA TYR A 521 -24.53 -39.39 -17.36
C TYR A 521 -25.30 -39.76 -18.62
N GLU A 522 -26.56 -40.23 -18.51
CA GLU A 522 -27.43 -40.43 -19.67
C GLU A 522 -27.64 -39.10 -20.41
N SER A 523 -27.88 -38.02 -19.66
CA SER A 523 -28.09 -36.68 -20.25
C SER A 523 -26.82 -36.14 -20.95
N LEU A 524 -25.63 -36.47 -20.42
CA LEU A 524 -24.35 -36.01 -20.96
C LEU A 524 -23.85 -36.86 -22.13
N THR A 525 -24.09 -38.17 -22.10
CA THR A 525 -23.61 -39.11 -23.13
C THR A 525 -24.64 -39.34 -24.25
N GLY A 526 -25.93 -39.11 -23.96
CA GLY A 526 -27.04 -39.40 -24.85
C GLY A 526 -27.43 -40.88 -24.94
N GLU A 527 -26.82 -41.75 -24.12
CA GLU A 527 -27.03 -43.20 -24.13
C GLU A 527 -27.53 -43.69 -22.76
N THR A 528 -28.44 -44.67 -22.76
CA THR A 528 -28.96 -45.27 -21.53
C THR A 528 -28.05 -46.37 -20.98
N SER A 529 -27.08 -46.85 -21.78
CA SER A 529 -26.15 -47.90 -21.38
C SER A 529 -24.91 -47.94 -22.28
N THR A 530 -23.79 -48.47 -21.79
CA THR A 530 -22.54 -48.62 -22.57
C THR A 530 -21.87 -49.99 -22.38
N ASP A 531 -21.43 -50.59 -23.49
CA ASP A 531 -20.66 -51.85 -23.52
C ASP A 531 -19.13 -51.60 -23.49
N GLU A 532 -18.68 -50.37 -23.71
CA GLU A 532 -17.26 -49.97 -23.74
C GLU A 532 -16.81 -49.38 -22.40
N GLY A 533 -17.76 -48.86 -21.62
CA GLY A 533 -17.53 -48.19 -20.34
C GLY A 533 -17.69 -46.68 -20.42
N ILE A 534 -17.46 -46.02 -19.29
CA ILE A 534 -17.60 -44.57 -19.12
C ILE A 534 -16.46 -44.02 -18.24
N ASP A 535 -15.97 -42.83 -18.61
CA ASP A 535 -15.10 -42.01 -17.78
C ASP A 535 -15.85 -40.74 -17.36
N VAL A 536 -15.95 -40.53 -16.05
CA VAL A 536 -16.57 -39.37 -15.44
C VAL A 536 -15.48 -38.55 -14.77
N ARG A 537 -15.43 -37.25 -15.07
CA ARG A 537 -14.43 -36.34 -14.51
C ARG A 537 -15.07 -35.32 -13.59
N TYR A 538 -14.47 -35.14 -12.43
CA TYR A 538 -14.80 -34.12 -11.45
C TYR A 538 -13.60 -33.20 -11.23
N GLY A 539 -13.89 -31.94 -10.94
CA GLY A 539 -12.92 -30.94 -10.51
C GLY A 539 -13.16 -30.63 -9.05
N GLU A 540 -12.09 -30.58 -8.27
CA GLU A 540 -12.14 -30.41 -6.83
C GLU A 540 -11.16 -29.35 -6.37
N ALA A 541 -11.65 -28.20 -5.90
CA ALA A 541 -10.81 -27.20 -5.25
C ALA A 541 -10.72 -27.50 -3.75
N VAL A 542 -9.51 -27.57 -3.20
CA VAL A 542 -9.25 -27.96 -1.81
C VAL A 542 -8.49 -26.85 -1.10
N MET A 543 -8.88 -26.58 0.16
CA MET A 543 -8.18 -25.69 1.07
C MET A 543 -7.81 -26.46 2.33
N MET A 544 -6.55 -26.40 2.74
CA MET A 544 -6.05 -27.10 3.92
C MET A 544 -5.02 -26.27 4.69
N TYR A 545 -4.87 -26.58 5.97
CA TYR A 545 -3.79 -26.07 6.80
C TYR A 545 -2.71 -27.16 6.96
N VAL A 546 -1.48 -26.80 6.62
CA VAL A 546 -0.28 -27.62 6.80
C VAL A 546 0.51 -27.08 7.98
N PRO A 547 0.73 -27.88 9.06
CA PRO A 547 1.44 -27.41 10.24
C PRO A 547 2.94 -27.24 9.98
N PRO A 548 3.66 -26.48 10.84
CA PRO A 548 5.11 -26.36 10.77
C PRO A 548 5.81 -27.70 10.96
N ALA A 549 7.01 -27.83 10.39
CA ALA A 549 7.85 -29.01 10.54
C ALA A 549 8.12 -29.32 12.02
N GLY A 550 7.97 -30.59 12.40
CA GLY A 550 8.17 -31.05 13.78
C GLY A 550 6.98 -30.84 14.71
N SER A 551 5.85 -30.33 14.22
CA SER A 551 4.57 -30.40 14.93
C SER A 551 4.06 -31.83 15.04
N ASP A 552 3.32 -32.13 16.11
CA ASP A 552 2.58 -33.40 16.28
C ASP A 552 1.19 -33.34 15.63
N GLU A 553 0.80 -32.18 15.09
CA GLU A 553 -0.48 -31.97 14.39
C GLU A 553 -0.49 -32.62 13.00
N ARG A 554 -1.66 -33.11 12.59
CA ARG A 554 -1.89 -33.62 11.23
C ARG A 554 -2.38 -32.51 10.31
N ILE A 555 -2.32 -32.73 9.00
CA ILE A 555 -2.85 -31.78 8.02
C ILE A 555 -4.37 -31.70 8.17
N ARG A 556 -4.91 -30.48 8.19
CA ARG A 556 -6.34 -30.23 8.38
C ARG A 556 -6.97 -29.75 7.08
N VAL A 557 -7.84 -30.55 6.48
CA VAL A 557 -8.67 -30.09 5.36
C VAL A 557 -9.74 -29.16 5.91
N ILE A 558 -9.73 -27.90 5.45
CA ILE A 558 -10.58 -26.82 5.98
C ILE A 558 -11.74 -26.53 5.03
N GLY A 559 -11.56 -26.72 3.73
CA GLY A 559 -12.58 -26.45 2.74
C GLY A 559 -12.42 -27.29 1.49
N ALA A 560 -13.53 -27.51 0.80
CA ALA A 560 -13.54 -28.14 -0.50
C ALA A 560 -14.72 -27.63 -1.34
N ALA A 561 -14.56 -27.67 -2.66
CA ALA A 561 -15.64 -27.51 -3.62
C ALA A 561 -15.46 -28.57 -4.71
N GLN A 562 -16.55 -29.20 -5.14
CA GLN A 562 -16.53 -30.26 -6.15
C GLN A 562 -17.55 -29.94 -7.25
N GLN A 563 -17.20 -30.19 -8.50
CA GLN A 563 -18.08 -30.01 -9.66
C GLN A 563 -17.88 -31.14 -10.66
N LEU A 564 -18.98 -31.65 -11.22
CA LEU A 564 -18.94 -32.55 -12.37
C LEU A 564 -18.44 -31.77 -13.59
N LEU A 565 -17.34 -32.24 -14.21
CA LEU A 565 -16.75 -31.62 -15.39
C LEU A 565 -17.30 -32.20 -16.69
N SER A 566 -17.29 -33.54 -16.78
CA SER A 566 -17.71 -34.26 -17.99
C SER A 566 -18.02 -35.72 -17.68
N ALA A 567 -18.75 -36.36 -18.59
CA ALA A 567 -18.94 -37.80 -18.63
C ALA A 567 -18.85 -38.25 -20.09
N GLU A 568 -17.89 -39.12 -20.39
CA GLU A 568 -17.55 -39.52 -21.75
C GLU A 568 -17.58 -41.05 -21.87
N LEU A 569 -18.18 -41.55 -22.95
CA LEU A 569 -18.10 -42.96 -23.30
C LEU A 569 -16.69 -43.31 -23.79
N ARG A 570 -16.23 -44.52 -23.50
CA ARG A 570 -14.89 -45.00 -23.89
C ARG A 570 -14.79 -45.50 -25.31
#